data_AF-A0A7S2LRY9-F1
#
_entry.id   AF-A0A7S2LRY9-F1
#
_cell.length_a   1.000
_cell.length_b   1.000
_cell.length_c   1.000
_cell.angle_alpha   90.00
_cell.angle_beta   90.00
_cell.angle_gamma   90.00
#
_symmetry.space_group_name_H-M   'P 1'
#
loop_
_entity.id
_entity.type
_entity.pdbx_description
1 polymer ?
#
loop_
_entity_poly.entity_id
_entity_poly.type
_entity_poly.pdbx_seq_one_letter_code
_entity_poly.pdbx_strand_id
1 'polypeptide(L)'
;KSKLDPLENDKINAAIAAVKKSDRKSAGKEMTLPRGVTVRPSGKWQAQLYYAGKSRYIGVFESREDACYAYEVARQILVSCKEPKDGEVEVNINLARKAAFAGVRK
;
A
#
# COMPACT_ATOMS: atom_id res chain seq x y z
N LYS A 1 -7.84 -16.13 -15.09
CA LYS A 1 -6.88 -15.00 -14.92
C LYS A 1 -7.62 -13.73 -15.33
N SER A 2 -8.20 -13.00 -14.38
CA SER A 2 -8.88 -11.73 -14.68
C SER A 2 -7.84 -10.81 -15.31
N LYS A 3 -8.02 -10.44 -16.58
CA LYS A 3 -7.16 -9.44 -17.21
C LYS A 3 -7.35 -8.16 -16.40
N LEU A 4 -6.27 -7.69 -15.79
CA LEU A 4 -6.28 -6.41 -15.10
C LEU A 4 -6.46 -5.34 -16.18
N ASP A 5 -7.41 -4.43 -16.02
CA ASP A 5 -7.60 -3.37 -16.99
C ASP A 5 -6.29 -2.56 -17.11
N PRO A 6 -5.83 -2.22 -18.34
CA PRO A 6 -4.56 -1.50 -18.53
C PRO A 6 -4.47 -0.22 -17.70
N LEU A 7 -5.60 0.44 -17.47
CA LEU A 7 -5.73 1.65 -16.67
C LEU A 7 -5.46 1.41 -15.17
N GLU A 8 -5.88 0.27 -14.62
CA GLU A 8 -5.56 -0.08 -13.23
C GLU A 8 -4.06 -0.32 -13.06
N ASN A 9 -3.44 -0.98 -14.03
CA ASN A 9 -2.01 -1.29 -13.99
C ASN A 9 -1.15 -0.02 -14.07
N ASP A 10 -1.55 0.95 -14.89
CA ASP A 10 -0.90 2.27 -14.95
C ASP A 10 -0.95 2.97 -13.58
N LYS A 11 -2.13 3.03 -12.94
CA LYS A 11 -2.29 3.61 -11.59
C LYS A 11 -1.41 2.92 -10.56
N ILE A 12 -1.33 1.59 -10.60
CA ILE A 12 -0.46 0.80 -9.72
C ILE A 12 1.00 1.20 -9.92
N ASN A 13 1.47 1.21 -11.17
CA ASN A 13 2.86 1.55 -11.49
C ASN A 13 3.19 3.01 -11.12
N ALA A 14 2.25 3.93 -11.34
CA ALA A 14 2.40 5.33 -10.96
C ALA A 14 2.55 5.48 -9.43
N ALA A 15 1.74 4.79 -8.63
CA ALA A 15 1.86 4.80 -7.17
C ALA A 15 3.18 4.21 -6.70
N ILE A 16 3.59 3.06 -7.25
CA ILE A 16 4.89 2.41 -6.98
C ILE A 16 6.05 3.38 -7.30
N ALA A 17 6.01 4.03 -8.46
CA ALA A 17 7.05 4.96 -8.88
C ALA A 17 7.14 6.19 -7.95
N ALA A 18 6.00 6.69 -7.48
CA ALA A 18 5.96 7.83 -6.58
C ALA A 18 6.50 7.51 -5.18
N VAL A 19 6.23 6.32 -4.63
CA VAL A 19 6.87 5.87 -3.38
C VAL A 19 8.37 5.70 -3.56
N LYS A 20 8.82 5.03 -4.64
CA LYS A 20 10.27 4.91 -4.96
C LYS A 20 10.97 6.25 -5.10
N LYS A 21 10.29 7.28 -5.62
CA LYS A 21 10.83 8.63 -5.70
C LYS A 21 11.01 9.27 -4.31
N SER A 22 10.08 9.00 -3.40
CA SER A 22 10.10 9.50 -2.03
C SER A 22 11.18 8.82 -1.18
N ASP A 23 11.37 7.52 -1.38
CA ASP A 23 12.42 6.73 -0.75
C ASP A 23 13.82 7.22 -1.15
N ARG A 24 14.08 7.42 -2.46
CA ARG A 24 15.34 7.99 -2.96
C ARG A 24 15.63 9.39 -2.41
N LYS A 25 14.61 10.19 -2.14
CA LYS A 25 14.77 11.53 -1.55
C LYS A 25 15.12 11.48 -0.05
N SER A 26 14.78 10.37 0.61
CA SER A 26 15.06 10.14 2.04
C SER A 26 16.30 9.26 2.26
N ALA A 27 17.12 9.03 1.23
CA ALA A 27 18.35 8.25 1.31
C ALA A 27 19.30 8.84 2.36
N GLY A 28 19.29 8.26 3.56
CA GLY A 28 20.05 8.73 4.73
C GLY A 28 19.21 9.04 5.98
N LYS A 29 17.87 8.94 5.92
CA LYS A 29 16.98 9.14 7.06
C LYS A 29 16.47 7.81 7.60
N GLU A 30 16.55 7.62 8.92
CA GLU A 30 16.05 6.42 9.60
C GLU A 30 14.55 6.24 9.30
N MET A 31 14.18 5.07 8.77
CA MET A 31 12.82 4.80 8.30
C MET A 31 11.87 4.68 9.51
N THR A 32 11.15 5.75 9.84
CA THR A 32 10.19 5.75 10.94
C THR A 32 9.06 4.76 10.67
N LEU A 33 8.77 3.87 11.63
CA LEU A 33 7.70 2.88 11.46
C LEU A 33 6.34 3.59 11.39
N PRO A 34 5.57 3.44 10.30
CA PRO A 34 4.25 4.04 10.22
C PRO A 34 3.30 3.34 11.19
N ARG A 35 2.40 4.11 11.83
CA ARG A 35 1.40 3.60 12.80
C ARG A 35 0.55 2.44 12.27
N GLY A 36 0.40 2.35 10.95
CA GLY A 36 -0.33 1.27 10.27
C GLY A 36 0.47 -0.02 10.06
N VAL A 37 1.76 -0.08 10.44
CA VAL A 37 2.59 -1.27 10.31
C VAL A 37 2.91 -1.84 11.68
N THR A 38 2.67 -3.14 11.85
CA THR A 38 2.79 -3.84 13.14
C THR A 38 3.48 -5.19 12.95
N VAL A 39 4.24 -5.65 13.95
CA VAL A 39 4.84 -6.98 13.94
C VAL A 39 3.90 -7.98 14.61
N ARG A 40 3.71 -9.15 13.99
CA ARG A 40 2.92 -10.25 14.55
C ARG A 40 3.81 -11.14 15.43
N PRO A 41 3.24 -11.94 16.36
CA PRO A 41 4.01 -12.90 17.17
C PRO A 41 4.85 -13.87 16.33
N SER A 42 4.41 -14.17 15.10
CA SER A 42 5.15 -14.99 14.14
C SER A 42 6.40 -14.32 13.54
N GLY A 43 6.71 -13.08 13.90
CA GLY A 43 7.82 -12.29 13.34
C GLY A 43 7.52 -11.61 12.00
N LYS A 44 6.35 -11.87 11.39
CA LYS A 44 5.93 -11.24 10.14
C LYS A 44 5.37 -9.84 10.37
N TRP A 45 5.53 -8.98 9.38
CA TRP A 45 5.11 -7.58 9.41
C TRP A 45 3.77 -7.39 8.71
N GLN A 46 2.76 -6.89 9.42
CA GLN A 46 1.45 -6.56 8.90
C GLN A 46 1.34 -5.08 8.55
N ALA A 47 0.77 -4.77 7.38
CA ALA A 47 0.35 -3.43 7.00
C ALA A 47 -1.18 -3.29 6.97
N GLN A 48 -1.69 -2.23 7.59
CA GLN A 48 -3.10 -1.84 7.61
C GLN A 48 -3.26 -0.33 7.49
N LEU A 49 -4.33 0.13 6.84
CA LEU A 49 -4.63 1.56 6.68
C LEU A 49 -6.07 1.85 7.08
N TYR A 50 -6.33 3.01 7.68
CA TYR A 50 -7.69 3.48 7.91
C TYR A 50 -8.25 4.14 6.65
N TYR A 51 -9.38 3.66 6.13
CA TYR A 51 -10.01 4.19 4.92
C TYR A 51 -11.53 4.01 4.96
N ALA A 52 -12.26 5.06 4.57
CA ALA A 52 -13.73 5.11 4.58
C ALA A 52 -14.33 4.68 5.93
N GLY A 53 -13.82 5.24 7.03
CA GLY A 53 -14.33 4.99 8.39
C GLY A 53 -13.98 3.62 8.99
N LYS A 54 -13.16 2.79 8.32
CA LYS A 54 -12.82 1.44 8.77
C LYS A 54 -11.33 1.14 8.59
N SER A 55 -10.77 0.31 9.47
CA SER A 55 -9.42 -0.24 9.31
C SER A 55 -9.42 -1.31 8.22
N ARG A 56 -8.55 -1.15 7.22
CA ARG A 56 -8.42 -2.03 6.05
C ARG A 56 -7.07 -2.74 6.07
N TYR A 57 -7.15 -4.06 6.12
CA TYR A 57 -5.98 -4.93 6.00
C TYR A 57 -5.44 -4.91 4.57
N ILE A 58 -4.15 -4.60 4.41
CA ILE A 58 -3.46 -4.54 3.12
C ILE A 58 -2.73 -5.85 2.86
N GLY A 59 -1.96 -6.33 3.83
CA GLY A 59 -1.16 -7.54 3.67
C GLY A 59 -0.23 -7.82 4.84
N VAL A 60 0.47 -8.94 4.74
CA VAL A 60 1.56 -9.37 5.63
C VAL A 60 2.78 -9.65 4.78
N PHE A 61 3.93 -9.21 5.28
CA PHE A 61 5.23 -9.19 4.62
C PHE A 61 6.30 -9.75 5.56
N GLU A 62 7.44 -10.12 5.00
CA GLU A 62 8.54 -10.71 5.75
C GLU A 62 9.43 -9.65 6.40
N SER A 63 9.64 -8.52 5.71
CA SER A 63 10.49 -7.43 6.17
C SER A 63 9.69 -6.21 6.61
N ARG A 64 10.25 -5.44 7.55
CA ARG A 64 9.70 -4.14 7.98
C ARG A 64 9.62 -3.16 6.82
N GLU A 65 10.67 -3.12 6.01
CA GLU A 65 10.80 -2.22 4.86
C GLU A 65 9.71 -2.51 3.81
N ASP A 66 9.49 -3.78 3.50
CA ASP A 66 8.44 -4.22 2.58
C ASP A 66 7.05 -3.82 3.09
N ALA A 67 6.78 -4.02 4.38
CA ALA A 67 5.51 -3.62 4.98
C ALA A 67 5.31 -2.10 5.00
N CYS A 68 6.37 -1.33 5.27
CA CYS A 68 6.35 0.13 5.22
C CYS A 68 6.10 0.63 3.79
N TYR A 69 6.82 0.07 2.83
CA TYR A 69 6.69 0.39 1.42
C TYR A 69 5.28 0.07 0.90
N ALA A 70 4.77 -1.14 1.19
CA ALA A 70 3.41 -1.55 0.86
C ALA A 70 2.35 -0.61 1.46
N TYR A 71 2.56 -0.17 2.71
CA TYR A 71 1.70 0.79 3.37
C TYR A 71 1.68 2.14 2.65
N GLU A 72 2.84 2.67 2.25
CA GLU A 72 2.93 3.94 1.53
C GLU A 72 2.28 3.87 0.14
N VAL A 73 2.48 2.77 -0.60
CA VAL A 73 1.85 2.56 -1.91
C VAL A 73 0.33 2.51 -1.78
N ALA A 74 -0.17 1.73 -0.81
CA ALA A 74 -1.61 1.65 -0.55
C ALA A 74 -2.19 3.01 -0.13
N ARG A 75 -1.47 3.75 0.72
CA ARG A 75 -1.86 5.10 1.13
C ARG A 75 -1.95 6.03 -0.08
N GLN A 76 -1.02 5.96 -1.03
CA GLN A 76 -1.02 6.82 -2.20
C GLN A 76 -2.23 6.56 -3.12
N ILE A 77 -2.64 5.30 -3.27
CA ILE A 77 -3.86 4.94 -4.01
C ILE A 77 -5.12 5.47 -3.30
N LEU A 78 -5.18 5.35 -1.98
CA LEU A 78 -6.39 5.65 -1.20
C LEU A 78 -6.55 7.13 -0.86
N VAL A 79 -5.46 7.89 -0.72
CA VAL A 79 -5.47 9.34 -0.43
C VAL A 79 -6.11 10.16 -1.55
N SER A 80 -6.09 9.68 -2.80
CA SER A 80 -6.73 10.37 -3.93
C SER A 80 -8.27 10.40 -3.87
N CYS A 81 -8.91 9.66 -2.96
CA CYS A 81 -10.37 9.59 -2.86
C CYS A 81 -10.86 10.21 -1.55
N LYS A 82 -11.27 11.48 -1.57
CA LYS A 82 -11.70 12.22 -0.37
C LYS A 82 -13.02 11.70 0.22
N GLU A 83 -13.94 11.20 -0.60
CA GLU A 83 -15.22 10.60 -0.17
C GLU A 83 -15.67 9.53 -1.20
N PRO A 84 -15.28 8.26 -1.04
CA PRO A 84 -15.72 7.19 -1.94
C PRO A 84 -17.18 6.82 -1.69
N LYS A 85 -17.95 6.54 -2.76
CA LYS A 85 -19.24 5.84 -2.64
C LYS A 85 -18.99 4.41 -2.15
N ASP A 86 -19.94 3.83 -1.40
CA ASP A 86 -19.76 2.53 -0.73
C ASP A 86 -19.27 1.41 -1.67
N GLY A 87 -19.76 1.37 -2.92
CA GLY A 87 -19.30 0.41 -3.94
C GLY A 87 -17.90 0.65 -4.52
N GLU A 88 -17.38 1.88 -4.48
CA GLU A 88 -16.03 2.21 -4.96
C GLU A 88 -14.97 1.91 -3.89
N VAL A 89 -15.37 1.85 -2.61
CA VAL A 89 -14.47 1.58 -1.49
C VAL A 89 -13.76 0.25 -1.66
N GLU A 90 -14.49 -0.81 -2.00
CA GLU A 90 -13.94 -2.16 -2.13
C GLU A 90 -12.99 -2.28 -3.33
N VAL A 91 -13.34 -1.67 -4.46
CA VAL A 91 -12.49 -1.63 -5.66
C VAL A 91 -11.16 -0.95 -5.34
N ASN A 92 -11.22 0.20 -4.66
CA ASN A 92 -10.03 0.95 -4.27
C ASN A 92 -9.15 0.17 -3.28
N ILE A 93 -9.75 -0.53 -2.31
CA ILE A 93 -9.02 -1.38 -1.38
C ILE A 93 -8.34 -2.53 -2.13
N ASN A 94 -9.04 -3.19 -3.05
CA ASN A 94 -8.49 -4.28 -3.84
C ASN A 94 -7.35 -3.80 -4.75
N LEU A 95 -7.50 -2.61 -5.35
CA LEU A 95 -6.44 -1.96 -6.13
C LEU A 95 -5.21 -1.66 -5.26
N ALA A 96 -5.42 -1.09 -4.06
CA ALA A 96 -4.36 -0.78 -3.11
C ALA A 96 -3.61 -2.05 -2.65
N ARG A 97 -4.33 -3.15 -2.39
CA ARG A 97 -3.73 -4.45 -2.07
C ARG A 97 -2.88 -4.97 -3.22
N LYS A 98 -3.42 -4.97 -4.45
CA LYS A 98 -2.68 -5.38 -5.65
C LYS A 98 -1.41 -4.55 -5.83
N ALA A 99 -1.52 -3.23 -5.68
CA ALA A 99 -0.40 -2.30 -5.81
C ALA A 99 0.69 -2.55 -4.77
N ALA A 100 0.29 -2.73 -3.51
CA ALA A 100 1.18 -3.04 -2.41
C ALA A 100 2.01 -4.30 -2.68
N PHE A 101 1.37 -5.38 -3.12
CA PHE A 101 2.08 -6.64 -3.44
C PHE A 101 2.90 -6.57 -4.73
N ALA A 102 2.49 -5.79 -5.73
CA ALA A 102 3.22 -5.65 -6.98
C ALA A 102 4.53 -4.86 -6.82
N GLY A 103 4.57 -3.93 -5.85
CA GLY A 103 5.74 -3.10 -5.60
C GLY A 103 6.80 -3.75 -4.69
N VAL A 104 6.40 -4.71 -3.85
CA VAL A 104 7.30 -5.48 -2.98
C VAL A 104 8.02 -6.54 -3.81
N ARG A 105 9.35 -6.60 -3.70
CA ARG A 105 10.15 -7.65 -4.35
C ARG A 105 9.94 -8.94 -3.56
N LYS A 106 9.51 -10.00 -4.25
CA LYS A 106 9.47 -11.37 -3.73
C LYS A 106 10.72 -12.10 -4.14
#